data_AF-A0A7L4YYR9-F1
#
_entry.id   AF-A0A7L4YYR9-F1
#
_cell.length_a   1.000
_cell.length_b   1.000
_cell.length_c   1.000
_cell.angle_alpha   90.00
_cell.angle_beta   90.00
_cell.angle_gamma   90.00
#
_symmetry.space_group_name_H-M   'P 1'
#
loop_
_entity.id
_entity.type
_entity.pdbx_description
1 polymer ?
#
loop_
_entity_poly.entity_id
_entity_poly.type
_entity_poly.pdbx_seq_one_letter_code
_entity_poly.pdbx_strand_id
1 'polypeptide(L)'
;MCGMPQQPPVRSSATRPRRLDASMSLITNVMDHSLDDGYAEAAARKKSWGEGGLPKTLRAKLGLAGGLVLAALVVTVGAAQARVAAPVVAKERQELIDRVDQETADADKLQGGVDKLRDDVSARQRAALRSSGGSAEADLVGMLSGATEVHGPGVKLVVNDAKEASTGGDGTNPRETAGFSDTGRVRDRDLQRVVHGLWASGAEAVSVNGQRLTALSAIRAAGDAILVDNRPLVPPYTVLAVGDGPRLSSDFQNSGDGLYLHALEQNYGIRATISTEHDLRLPAAPSVIVRTARPVPDSVDAKNSKNDKSSKNSKNTENTEKTEKGTS
;
A
#
# COMPACT_ATOMS: atom_id res chain seq x y z
N MET A 1 -2.06 -12.71 87.52
CA MET A 1 -0.66 -13.13 87.66
C MET A 1 0.22 -11.92 87.38
N CYS A 2 1.14 -11.62 88.32
CA CYS A 2 2.41 -10.88 88.20
C CYS A 2 2.46 -9.66 87.26
N GLY A 3 2.82 -8.44 87.65
CA GLY A 3 3.78 -8.00 88.66
C GLY A 3 4.56 -6.82 88.07
N MET A 4 4.33 -5.64 88.66
CA MET A 4 5.13 -4.39 88.73
C MET A 4 6.66 -4.49 88.42
N PRO A 5 7.47 -3.40 88.28
CA PRO A 5 7.19 -1.95 88.06
C PRO A 5 8.29 -1.17 87.24
N GLN A 6 8.14 0.16 87.22
CA GLN A 6 9.15 1.25 87.16
C GLN A 6 9.65 1.85 85.83
N GLN A 7 9.42 3.17 85.72
CA GLN A 7 10.08 4.12 84.83
C GLN A 7 11.46 4.55 85.38
N PRO A 8 12.45 4.82 84.51
CA PRO A 8 13.61 5.65 84.83
C PRO A 8 13.49 7.09 84.26
N PRO A 9 14.28 8.05 84.77
CA PRO A 9 14.01 9.49 84.70
C PRO A 9 14.46 10.17 83.39
N VAL A 10 13.78 11.28 83.07
CA VAL A 10 14.19 12.26 82.05
C VAL A 10 15.49 12.94 82.50
N ARG A 11 16.57 12.80 81.72
CA ARG A 11 17.75 13.67 81.80
C ARG A 11 17.79 14.61 80.60
N SER A 12 17.61 15.89 80.86
CA SER A 12 18.02 16.95 79.94
C SER A 12 19.54 17.03 79.91
N SER A 13 20.16 16.69 78.78
CA SER A 13 21.58 16.98 78.51
C SER A 13 21.70 18.12 77.53
N ALA A 14 22.45 19.16 77.92
CA ALA A 14 22.72 20.35 77.15
C ALA A 14 23.44 20.06 75.80
N THR A 15 22.95 20.68 74.72
CA THR A 15 23.61 20.70 73.41
C THR A 15 24.93 21.48 73.51
N ARG A 16 26.07 20.80 73.32
CA ARG A 16 27.39 21.45 73.16
C ARG A 16 27.44 22.25 71.85
N PRO A 17 28.12 23.42 71.81
CA PRO A 17 28.34 24.13 70.57
C PRO A 17 29.24 23.33 69.62
N ARG A 18 28.89 23.29 68.33
CA ARG A 18 29.71 22.70 67.27
C ARG A 18 31.07 23.42 67.22
N ARG A 19 32.17 22.66 67.21
CA ARG A 19 33.51 23.22 66.97
C ARG A 19 33.62 23.60 65.48
N LEU A 20 34.21 24.77 65.22
CA LEU A 20 34.39 25.39 63.90
C LEU A 20 35.55 24.78 63.07
N ASP A 21 36.21 23.74 63.59
CA ASP A 21 37.35 23.04 62.95
C ASP A 21 36.93 21.78 62.18
N ALA A 22 35.70 21.29 62.35
CA ALA A 22 35.19 20.11 61.66
C ALA A 22 35.17 20.27 60.12
N SER A 23 34.95 21.48 59.61
CA SER A 23 34.92 21.79 58.18
C SER A 23 36.29 21.77 57.52
N MET A 24 37.38 22.02 58.27
CA MET A 24 38.74 21.93 57.73
C MET A 24 39.14 20.48 57.48
N SER A 25 38.78 19.56 58.38
CA SER A 25 39.13 18.13 58.26
C SER A 25 38.53 17.45 57.03
N LEU A 26 37.37 17.92 56.57
CA LEU A 26 36.65 17.39 55.41
C LEU A 26 37.29 17.81 54.09
N ILE A 27 37.81 19.04 54.03
CA ILE A 27 38.53 19.55 52.86
C ILE A 27 39.93 18.93 52.78
N THR A 28 40.62 18.73 53.90
CA THR A 28 41.93 18.06 53.94
C THR A 28 41.80 16.59 53.51
N ASN A 29 40.74 15.89 53.94
CA ASN A 29 40.52 14.49 53.57
C ASN A 29 40.25 14.29 52.07
N VAL A 30 39.54 15.22 51.42
CA VAL A 30 39.26 15.18 49.97
C VAL A 30 40.48 15.55 49.13
N MET A 31 41.38 16.39 49.64
CA MET A 31 42.63 16.75 48.96
C MET A 31 43.69 15.64 49.08
N ASP A 32 43.78 14.97 50.22
CA ASP A 32 44.76 13.89 50.45
C ASP A 32 44.34 12.52 49.89
N HIS A 33 43.04 12.28 49.66
CA HIS A 33 42.49 11.02 49.10
C HIS A 33 41.79 11.22 47.75
N SER A 34 42.44 11.91 46.82
CA SER A 34 41.88 12.24 45.48
C SER A 34 41.98 11.10 44.45
N LEU A 35 42.43 9.91 44.85
CA LEU A 35 42.43 8.69 44.02
C LEU A 35 41.77 7.55 44.82
N ASP A 36 40.55 7.24 44.40
CA ASP A 36 39.62 6.24 44.88
C ASP A 36 40.29 4.96 45.45
N ASP A 37 40.02 4.63 46.71
CA ASP A 37 40.42 3.36 47.34
C ASP A 37 39.95 2.16 46.49
N GLY A 38 38.85 2.29 45.76
CA GLY A 38 38.39 1.31 44.78
C GLY A 38 39.34 1.11 43.59
N TYR A 39 40.07 2.16 43.17
CA TYR A 39 41.11 2.09 42.15
C TYR A 39 42.39 1.46 42.69
N ALA A 40 42.76 1.76 43.93
CA ALA A 40 43.87 1.13 44.62
C ALA A 40 43.62 -0.38 44.84
N GLU A 41 42.39 -0.77 45.18
CA GLU A 41 41.99 -2.16 45.38
C GLU A 41 41.79 -2.92 44.06
N ALA A 42 41.39 -2.23 42.98
CA ALA A 42 41.41 -2.77 41.62
C ALA A 42 42.84 -2.93 41.08
N ALA A 43 43.74 -1.98 41.37
CA ALA A 43 45.16 -2.07 41.03
C ALA A 43 45.90 -3.14 41.86
N ALA A 44 45.53 -3.32 43.13
CA ALA A 44 46.04 -4.38 43.99
C ALA A 44 45.52 -5.76 43.55
N ARG A 45 44.25 -5.89 43.13
CA ARG A 45 43.74 -7.11 42.48
C ARG A 45 44.52 -7.42 41.20
N LYS A 46 44.85 -6.41 40.40
CA LYS A 46 45.71 -6.53 39.20
C LYS A 46 47.19 -6.86 39.51
N LYS A 47 47.66 -6.68 40.75
CA LYS A 47 48.97 -7.16 41.22
C LYS A 47 48.92 -8.57 41.81
N SER A 48 47.80 -8.96 42.42
CA SER A 48 47.59 -10.33 42.95
C SER A 48 47.34 -11.36 41.84
N TRP A 49 46.72 -10.93 40.74
CA TRP A 49 46.76 -11.63 39.46
C TRP A 49 47.95 -11.06 38.70
N GLY A 50 49.12 -11.62 38.97
CA GLY A 50 50.40 -11.11 38.52
C GLY A 50 50.43 -10.65 37.06
N GLU A 51 51.31 -9.67 36.81
CA GLU A 51 51.79 -9.28 35.49
C GLU A 51 51.71 -10.45 34.51
N GLY A 52 51.01 -10.26 33.39
CA GLY A 52 50.85 -11.23 32.31
C GLY A 52 52.20 -11.60 31.67
N GLY A 53 53.04 -12.30 32.42
CA GLY A 53 54.23 -12.98 31.95
C GLY A 53 53.85 -14.40 31.56
N LEU A 54 54.44 -14.86 30.47
CA LEU A 54 54.26 -16.22 29.95
C LEU A 54 54.43 -17.26 31.07
N PRO A 55 53.57 -18.30 31.14
CA PRO A 55 53.62 -19.29 32.20
C PRO A 55 55.01 -19.91 32.30
N LYS A 56 55.63 -19.87 33.49
CA LYS A 56 57.02 -20.32 33.68
C LYS A 56 57.15 -21.84 33.87
N THR A 57 56.06 -22.54 34.23
CA THR A 57 56.07 -24.00 34.43
C THR A 57 55.75 -24.76 33.15
N LEU A 58 56.43 -25.89 32.92
CA LEU A 58 56.30 -26.70 31.69
C LEU A 58 54.85 -27.18 31.46
N ARG A 59 54.14 -27.54 32.54
CA ARG A 59 52.73 -27.96 32.49
C ARG A 59 51.78 -26.83 32.11
N ALA A 60 52.01 -25.61 32.59
CA ALA A 60 51.18 -24.46 32.24
C ALA A 60 51.44 -23.97 30.81
N LYS A 61 52.67 -24.08 30.29
CA LYS A 61 52.98 -23.85 28.87
C LYS A 61 52.26 -24.85 27.96
N LEU A 62 52.25 -26.14 28.32
CA LEU A 62 51.53 -27.17 27.56
C LEU A 62 50.01 -26.96 27.60
N GLY A 63 49.45 -26.54 28.75
CA GLY A 63 48.03 -26.20 28.87
C GLY A 63 47.64 -24.99 28.00
N LEU A 64 48.46 -23.94 28.00
CA LEU A 64 48.24 -22.75 27.15
C LEU A 64 48.39 -23.07 25.66
N ALA A 65 49.39 -23.86 25.28
CA ALA A 65 49.56 -24.33 23.91
C ALA A 65 48.36 -25.19 23.46
N GLY A 66 47.91 -26.14 24.29
CA GLY A 66 46.71 -26.94 24.01
C GLY A 66 45.44 -26.10 23.88
N GLY A 67 45.26 -25.10 24.75
CA GLY A 67 44.15 -24.16 24.68
C GLY A 67 44.16 -23.30 23.41
N LEU A 68 45.32 -22.81 22.99
CA LEU A 68 45.46 -22.05 21.75
C LEU A 68 45.22 -22.92 20.50
N VAL A 69 45.68 -24.17 20.51
CA VAL A 69 45.41 -25.12 19.41
C VAL A 69 43.92 -25.42 19.30
N LEU A 70 43.23 -25.65 20.42
CA LEU A 70 41.78 -25.83 20.44
C LEU A 70 41.02 -24.58 19.97
N ALA A 71 41.42 -23.40 20.43
CA ALA A 71 40.82 -22.14 19.99
C ALA A 71 41.03 -21.91 18.48
N ALA A 72 42.24 -22.16 17.96
CA ALA A 72 42.53 -22.10 16.53
C ALA A 72 41.72 -23.12 15.73
N LEU A 73 41.50 -24.33 16.25
CA LEU A 73 40.70 -25.36 15.60
C LEU A 73 39.21 -24.95 15.56
N VAL A 74 38.66 -24.43 16.65
CA VAL A 74 37.28 -23.93 16.69
C VAL A 74 37.09 -22.76 15.72
N VAL A 75 38.03 -21.80 15.70
CA VAL A 75 37.98 -20.64 14.79
C VAL A 75 38.11 -21.07 13.33
N THR A 76 39.00 -22.02 13.01
CA THR A 76 39.18 -22.50 11.63
C THR A 76 37.99 -23.32 11.15
N VAL A 77 37.40 -24.18 11.98
CA VAL A 77 36.18 -24.91 11.66
C VAL A 77 34.99 -23.95 11.51
N GLY A 78 34.85 -22.97 12.41
CA GLY A 78 33.83 -21.93 12.30
C GLY A 78 33.98 -21.08 11.02
N ALA A 79 35.21 -20.70 10.67
CA ALA A 79 35.51 -19.98 9.45
C ALA A 79 35.25 -20.82 8.19
N ALA A 80 35.54 -22.13 8.22
CA ALA A 80 35.24 -23.04 7.13
C ALA A 80 33.73 -23.22 6.93
N GLN A 81 32.96 -23.40 8.01
CA GLN A 81 31.50 -23.48 7.94
C GLN A 81 30.87 -22.17 7.45
N ALA A 82 31.36 -21.01 7.91
CA ALA A 82 30.90 -19.71 7.44
C ALA A 82 31.18 -19.49 5.94
N ARG A 83 32.33 -19.95 5.44
CA ARG A 83 32.69 -19.87 4.01
C ARG A 83 31.84 -20.77 3.12
N VAL A 84 31.28 -21.86 3.64
CA VAL A 84 30.39 -22.76 2.87
C VAL A 84 28.92 -22.34 2.99
N ALA A 85 28.48 -21.84 4.14
CA ALA A 85 27.09 -21.42 4.36
C ALA A 85 26.75 -20.07 3.69
N ALA A 86 27.67 -19.10 3.67
CA ALA A 86 27.44 -17.81 3.03
C ALA A 86 27.10 -17.88 1.53
N PRO A 87 27.80 -18.66 0.68
CA PRO A 87 27.49 -18.74 -0.74
C PRO A 87 26.18 -19.50 -1.04
N VAL A 88 25.78 -20.47 -0.23
CA VAL A 88 24.53 -21.23 -0.44
C VAL A 88 23.30 -20.36 -0.16
N VAL A 89 23.29 -19.64 0.96
CA VAL A 89 22.18 -18.72 1.30
C VAL A 89 22.09 -17.56 0.30
N ALA A 90 23.22 -17.05 -0.18
CA ALA A 90 23.24 -16.03 -1.22
C ALA A 90 22.68 -16.55 -2.56
N LYS A 91 23.02 -17.78 -2.94
CA LYS A 91 22.51 -18.41 -4.16
C LYS A 91 21.01 -18.72 -4.09
N GLU A 92 20.53 -19.27 -2.98
CA GLU A 92 19.10 -19.50 -2.75
C GLU A 92 18.28 -18.19 -2.79
N ARG A 93 18.82 -17.11 -2.20
CA ARG A 93 18.21 -15.78 -2.31
C ARG A 93 18.18 -15.27 -3.74
N GLN A 94 19.28 -15.43 -4.48
CA GLN A 94 19.34 -15.01 -5.88
C GLN A 94 18.36 -15.80 -6.75
N GLU A 95 18.27 -17.13 -6.59
CA GLU A 95 17.30 -17.96 -7.31
C GLU A 95 15.85 -17.56 -6.99
N LEU A 96 15.57 -17.12 -5.75
CA LEU A 96 14.26 -16.59 -5.38
C LEU A 96 13.99 -15.24 -6.05
N ILE A 97 14.97 -14.33 -6.09
CA ILE A 97 14.85 -13.04 -6.76
C ILE A 97 14.60 -13.25 -8.26
N ASP A 98 15.41 -14.07 -8.92
CA ASP A 98 15.28 -14.37 -10.35
C ASP A 98 13.88 -14.94 -10.68
N ARG A 99 13.35 -15.81 -9.80
CA ARG A 99 11.99 -16.34 -9.93
C ARG A 99 10.93 -15.25 -9.76
N VAL A 100 11.07 -14.38 -8.77
CA VAL A 100 10.14 -13.27 -8.54
C VAL A 100 10.14 -12.30 -9.73
N ASP A 101 11.31 -12.02 -10.30
CA ASP A 101 11.46 -11.16 -11.47
C ASP A 101 10.81 -11.79 -12.71
N GLN A 102 11.01 -13.09 -12.92
CA GLN A 102 10.39 -13.82 -14.03
C GLN A 102 8.87 -13.85 -13.92
N GLU A 103 8.33 -14.24 -12.76
CA GLU A 103 6.88 -14.23 -12.50
C GLU A 103 6.31 -12.81 -12.61
N THR A 104 7.08 -11.79 -12.22
CA THR A 104 6.69 -10.40 -12.35
C THR A 104 6.55 -9.98 -13.81
N ALA A 105 7.52 -10.34 -14.66
CA ALA A 105 7.48 -10.06 -16.09
C ALA A 105 6.32 -10.80 -16.79
N ASP A 106 6.05 -12.05 -16.40
CA ASP A 106 4.92 -12.81 -16.95
C ASP A 106 3.57 -12.20 -16.55
N ALA A 107 3.44 -11.76 -15.29
CA ALA A 107 2.26 -11.03 -14.82
C ALA A 107 2.05 -9.72 -15.59
N ASP A 108 3.12 -8.96 -15.86
CA ASP A 108 3.05 -7.70 -16.60
C ASP A 108 2.67 -7.93 -18.08
N LYS A 109 3.15 -9.02 -18.67
CA LYS A 109 2.78 -9.43 -20.02
C LYS A 109 1.32 -9.83 -20.13
N LEU A 110 0.82 -10.63 -19.18
CA LEU A 110 -0.61 -10.97 -19.09
C LEU A 110 -1.43 -9.71 -18.86
N GLN A 111 -0.89 -8.83 -18.02
CA GLN A 111 -1.18 -7.42 -17.83
C GLN A 111 -1.62 -6.71 -19.13
N GLY A 112 -0.62 -6.46 -19.96
CA GLY A 112 -0.81 -5.80 -21.25
C GLY A 112 -1.73 -6.58 -22.20
N GLY A 113 -1.82 -7.90 -22.08
CA GLY A 113 -2.76 -8.72 -22.84
C GLY A 113 -4.22 -8.43 -22.48
N VAL A 114 -4.54 -8.40 -21.18
CA VAL A 114 -5.87 -8.04 -20.67
C VAL A 114 -6.26 -6.64 -21.10
N ASP A 115 -5.31 -5.71 -21.06
CA ASP A 115 -5.53 -4.31 -21.44
C ASP A 115 -5.87 -4.18 -22.93
N LYS A 116 -5.07 -4.81 -23.80
CA LYS A 116 -5.35 -4.85 -25.24
C LYS A 116 -6.70 -5.48 -25.55
N LEU A 117 -7.05 -6.56 -24.85
CA LEU A 117 -8.33 -7.23 -25.06
C LEU A 117 -9.51 -6.36 -24.61
N ARG A 118 -9.36 -5.65 -23.48
CA ARG A 118 -10.35 -4.67 -23.01
C ARG A 118 -10.54 -3.55 -24.03
N ASP A 119 -9.44 -3.01 -24.57
CA ASP A 119 -9.49 -1.95 -25.59
C ASP A 119 -10.17 -2.42 -26.89
N ASP A 120 -9.89 -3.65 -27.33
CA ASP A 120 -10.54 -4.26 -28.51
C ASP A 120 -12.04 -4.48 -28.28
N VAL A 121 -12.43 -5.01 -27.11
CA VAL A 121 -13.85 -5.17 -26.74
C VAL A 121 -14.56 -3.82 -26.75
N SER A 122 -13.98 -2.79 -26.11
CA SER A 122 -14.55 -1.44 -26.09
C SER A 122 -14.64 -0.84 -27.50
N ALA A 123 -13.65 -1.09 -28.36
CA ALA A 123 -13.68 -0.65 -29.76
C ALA A 123 -14.80 -1.32 -30.57
N ARG A 124 -14.99 -2.62 -30.41
CA ARG A 124 -16.07 -3.37 -31.06
C ARG A 124 -17.45 -2.97 -30.56
N GLN A 125 -17.60 -2.76 -29.25
CA GLN A 125 -18.85 -2.27 -28.65
C GLN A 125 -19.22 -0.89 -29.22
N ARG A 126 -18.26 0.04 -29.30
CA ARG A 126 -18.49 1.35 -29.94
C ARG A 126 -18.87 1.22 -31.42
N ALA A 127 -18.23 0.32 -32.17
CA ALA A 127 -18.58 0.10 -33.57
C ALA A 127 -20.01 -0.44 -33.73
N ALA A 128 -20.43 -1.36 -32.87
CA ALA A 128 -21.79 -1.91 -32.84
C ALA A 128 -22.85 -0.86 -32.43
N LEU A 129 -22.55 -0.01 -31.44
CA LEU A 129 -23.45 1.07 -31.02
C LEU A 129 -23.65 2.12 -32.13
N ARG A 130 -22.61 2.39 -32.92
CA ARG A 130 -22.72 3.31 -34.08
C ARG A 130 -23.56 2.71 -35.21
N SER A 131 -23.51 1.40 -35.44
CA SER A 131 -24.27 0.75 -36.51
C SER A 131 -25.74 0.53 -36.17
N SER A 132 -26.11 0.48 -34.89
CA SER A 132 -27.51 0.34 -34.46
C SER A 132 -28.32 1.64 -34.54
N GLY A 133 -27.73 2.75 -35.01
CA GLY A 133 -28.35 4.06 -34.98
C GLY A 133 -28.46 4.57 -33.55
N GLY A 134 -27.40 5.20 -33.04
CA GLY A 134 -27.34 5.71 -31.67
C GLY A 134 -28.50 6.66 -31.40
N SER A 135 -29.44 6.25 -30.55
CA SER A 135 -30.41 7.16 -29.96
C SER A 135 -29.71 7.98 -28.87
N ALA A 136 -30.20 9.19 -28.59
CA ALA A 136 -29.72 9.99 -27.47
C ALA A 136 -29.77 9.20 -26.13
N GLU A 137 -30.75 8.30 -26.01
CA GLU A 137 -30.87 7.35 -24.90
C GLU A 137 -29.69 6.38 -24.80
N ALA A 138 -29.25 5.80 -25.92
CA ALA A 138 -28.13 4.87 -25.95
C ALA A 138 -26.80 5.56 -25.58
N ASP A 139 -26.61 6.79 -26.02
CA ASP A 139 -25.46 7.61 -25.67
C ASP A 139 -25.47 7.96 -24.17
N LEU A 140 -26.62 8.34 -23.63
CA LEU A 140 -26.78 8.62 -22.19
C LEU A 140 -26.48 7.37 -21.35
N VAL A 141 -27.03 6.22 -21.71
CA VAL A 141 -26.74 4.94 -21.03
C VAL A 141 -25.27 4.57 -21.18
N GLY A 142 -24.66 4.82 -22.34
CA GLY A 142 -23.23 4.64 -22.58
C GLY A 142 -22.37 5.48 -21.63
N MET A 143 -22.72 6.75 -21.44
CA MET A 143 -22.01 7.65 -20.51
C MET A 143 -22.19 7.23 -19.05
N LEU A 144 -23.43 6.94 -18.63
CA LEU A 144 -23.76 6.54 -17.25
C LEU A 144 -23.15 5.20 -16.85
N SER A 145 -23.06 4.26 -17.79
CA SER A 145 -22.39 2.97 -17.58
C SER A 145 -20.86 3.04 -17.68
N GLY A 146 -20.32 4.19 -18.13
CA GLY A 146 -18.90 4.35 -18.44
C GLY A 146 -18.45 3.61 -19.70
N ALA A 147 -19.36 3.10 -20.53
CA ALA A 147 -19.02 2.38 -21.77
C ALA A 147 -18.42 3.30 -22.86
N THR A 148 -18.59 4.62 -22.74
CA THR A 148 -18.04 5.61 -23.66
C THR A 148 -17.03 6.54 -22.98
N GLU A 149 -16.12 7.07 -23.80
CA GLU A 149 -15.29 8.21 -23.42
C GLU A 149 -16.20 9.40 -23.09
N VAL A 150 -15.81 10.18 -22.09
CA VAL A 150 -16.47 11.45 -21.77
C VAL A 150 -15.45 12.56 -21.76
N HIS A 151 -15.89 13.74 -22.18
CA HIS A 151 -15.07 14.94 -22.13
C HIS A 151 -15.89 16.14 -21.65
N GLY A 152 -15.20 17.12 -21.08
CA GLY A 152 -15.84 18.33 -20.56
C GLY A 152 -14.98 19.05 -19.54
N PRO A 153 -15.47 20.19 -19.02
CA PRO A 153 -14.78 20.91 -17.95
C PRO A 153 -14.68 20.06 -16.69
N GLY A 154 -13.77 20.43 -15.79
CA GLY A 154 -13.66 19.73 -14.53
C GLY A 154 -12.43 20.09 -13.73
N VAL A 155 -11.98 19.13 -12.92
CA VAL A 155 -10.87 19.26 -12.00
C VAL A 155 -9.84 18.17 -12.25
N LYS A 156 -8.57 18.57 -12.28
CA LYS A 156 -7.41 17.69 -12.19
C LYS A 156 -6.81 17.81 -10.80
N LEU A 157 -6.83 16.71 -10.06
CA LEU A 157 -6.23 16.59 -8.74
C LEU A 157 -5.04 15.64 -8.81
N VAL A 158 -3.83 16.15 -8.58
CA VAL A 158 -2.61 15.35 -8.54
C VAL A 158 -2.24 15.16 -7.07
N VAL A 159 -2.24 13.91 -6.61
CA VAL A 159 -1.85 13.52 -5.24
C VAL A 159 -0.55 12.75 -5.29
N ASN A 160 0.42 13.11 -4.48
CA ASN A 160 1.74 12.52 -4.46
C ASN A 160 2.20 12.28 -3.02
N ASP A 161 3.04 11.27 -2.84
CA ASP A 161 3.64 10.94 -1.54
C ASP A 161 4.48 12.12 -1.02
N ALA A 162 4.78 12.13 0.28
CA ALA A 162 5.69 13.11 0.88
C ALA A 162 7.09 13.05 0.26
N LYS A 163 7.86 14.13 0.38
CA LYS A 163 9.12 14.27 -0.39
C LYS A 163 10.17 13.27 0.09
N GLU A 164 10.15 13.04 1.39
CA GLU A 164 11.05 12.13 2.10
C GLU A 164 10.45 10.72 2.25
N ALA A 165 9.28 10.46 1.63
CA ALA A 165 8.68 9.14 1.63
C ALA A 165 9.57 8.19 0.82
N SER A 166 10.13 7.17 1.46
CA SER A 166 10.80 6.09 0.75
C SER A 166 9.74 5.26 0.04
N THR A 167 9.73 5.27 -1.29
CA THR A 167 8.78 4.49 -2.07
C THR A 167 9.08 3.01 -2.02
N GLY A 168 10.30 2.58 -1.67
CA GLY A 168 10.81 1.26 -2.03
C GLY A 168 11.06 1.18 -3.55
N GLY A 169 12.19 0.60 -3.97
CA GLY A 169 12.57 0.55 -5.38
C GLY A 169 12.88 1.92 -6.01
N ASP A 170 12.85 1.99 -7.33
CA ASP A 170 13.17 3.20 -8.13
C ASP A 170 11.97 4.14 -8.38
N GLY A 171 10.80 3.82 -7.83
CA GLY A 171 9.56 4.57 -7.99
C GLY A 171 8.85 4.37 -9.34
N THR A 172 9.37 3.50 -10.21
CA THR A 172 8.74 3.16 -11.50
C THR A 172 7.93 1.87 -11.43
N ASN A 173 8.36 0.92 -10.59
CA ASN A 173 7.67 -0.34 -10.39
C ASN A 173 6.69 -0.26 -9.20
N PRO A 174 5.37 -0.35 -9.41
CA PRO A 174 4.41 -0.30 -8.31
C PRO A 174 4.54 -1.48 -7.34
N ARG A 175 5.17 -2.59 -7.76
CA ARG A 175 5.30 -3.83 -6.99
C ARG A 175 6.54 -3.87 -6.08
N GLU A 176 7.46 -2.91 -6.26
CA GLU A 176 8.65 -2.73 -5.41
C GLU A 176 8.39 -1.79 -4.22
N THR A 177 7.14 -1.37 -4.05
CA THR A 177 6.79 -0.48 -2.97
C THR A 177 6.98 -1.14 -1.60
N ALA A 178 7.46 -0.38 -0.60
CA ALA A 178 7.75 -0.92 0.73
C ALA A 178 7.13 -0.08 1.86
N GLY A 179 6.31 -0.72 2.69
CA GLY A 179 5.75 -0.25 3.96
C GLY A 179 4.78 0.95 3.90
N PHE A 180 3.61 0.82 4.54
CA PHE A 180 2.66 1.93 4.77
C PHE A 180 2.84 2.67 6.11
N SER A 181 3.84 2.34 6.93
CA SER A 181 3.96 2.86 8.31
C SER A 181 4.31 4.36 8.36
N ASP A 182 3.31 5.23 8.52
CA ASP A 182 3.42 6.69 8.78
C ASP A 182 4.50 7.45 7.98
N THR A 183 4.78 7.01 6.76
CA THR A 183 5.89 7.47 5.91
C THR A 183 5.53 8.63 4.98
N GLY A 184 4.37 9.27 5.17
CA GLY A 184 3.88 10.27 4.21
C GLY A 184 3.48 9.68 2.85
N ARG A 185 3.27 8.36 2.77
CA ARG A 185 2.78 7.68 1.55
C ARG A 185 1.26 7.72 1.47
N VAL A 186 0.75 7.97 0.27
CA VAL A 186 -0.68 7.89 -0.04
C VAL A 186 -1.12 6.43 0.03
N ARG A 187 -2.27 6.18 0.64
CA ARG A 187 -2.88 4.85 0.74
C ARG A 187 -4.10 4.71 -0.16
N ASP A 188 -4.50 3.48 -0.42
CA ASP A 188 -5.71 3.14 -1.18
C ASP A 188 -6.97 3.80 -0.57
N ARG A 189 -7.10 3.79 0.76
CA ARG A 189 -8.22 4.44 1.46
C ARG A 189 -8.23 5.96 1.29
N ASP A 190 -7.07 6.59 1.13
CA ASP A 190 -6.98 8.04 0.91
C ASP A 190 -7.52 8.38 -0.48
N LEU A 191 -7.13 7.61 -1.50
CA LEU A 191 -7.69 7.75 -2.84
C LEU A 191 -9.18 7.42 -2.91
N GLN A 192 -9.65 6.41 -2.18
CA GLN A 192 -11.09 6.12 -2.07
C GLN A 192 -11.86 7.35 -1.54
N ARG A 193 -11.36 7.98 -0.47
CA ARG A 193 -11.97 9.19 0.10
C ARG A 193 -11.95 10.35 -0.87
N VAL A 194 -10.82 10.60 -1.53
CA VAL A 194 -10.72 11.64 -2.57
C VAL A 194 -11.76 11.44 -3.67
N VAL A 195 -11.87 10.21 -4.19
CA VAL A 195 -12.84 9.88 -5.24
C VAL A 195 -14.27 10.05 -4.74
N HIS A 196 -14.61 9.54 -3.55
CA HIS A 196 -15.94 9.70 -2.97
C HIS A 196 -16.29 11.17 -2.73
N GLY A 197 -15.34 11.97 -2.24
CA GLY A 197 -15.51 13.41 -2.07
C GLY A 197 -15.81 14.11 -3.40
N LEU A 198 -15.07 13.80 -4.46
CA LEU A 198 -15.32 14.36 -5.80
C LEU A 198 -16.72 14.00 -6.32
N TRP A 199 -17.16 12.75 -6.15
CA TRP A 199 -18.53 12.35 -6.50
C TRP A 199 -19.58 13.09 -5.67
N ALA A 200 -19.36 13.20 -4.35
CA ALA A 200 -20.27 13.93 -3.45
C ALA A 200 -20.34 15.43 -3.78
N SER A 201 -19.26 16.01 -4.32
CA SER A 201 -19.16 17.39 -4.76
C SER A 201 -19.69 17.63 -6.18
N GLY A 202 -20.28 16.61 -6.82
CA GLY A 202 -20.96 16.76 -8.12
C GLY A 202 -20.12 16.41 -9.34
N ALA A 203 -19.05 15.62 -9.20
CA ALA A 203 -18.39 15.04 -10.36
C ALA A 203 -19.38 14.12 -11.11
N GLU A 204 -19.36 14.19 -12.44
CA GLU A 204 -20.18 13.36 -13.33
C GLU A 204 -19.41 12.14 -13.85
N ALA A 205 -18.08 12.25 -13.89
CA ALA A 205 -17.18 11.17 -14.25
C ALA A 205 -15.83 11.33 -13.55
N VAL A 206 -15.25 10.24 -13.06
CA VAL A 206 -13.95 10.25 -12.39
C VAL A 206 -13.02 9.20 -12.99
N SER A 207 -11.73 9.52 -13.11
CA SER A 207 -10.68 8.55 -13.44
C SER A 207 -9.46 8.73 -12.55
N VAL A 208 -8.71 7.64 -12.32
CA VAL A 208 -7.45 7.64 -11.57
C VAL A 208 -6.36 7.03 -12.46
N ASN A 209 -5.30 7.80 -12.76
CA ASN A 209 -4.21 7.42 -13.69
C ASN A 209 -4.74 6.85 -15.02
N GLY A 210 -5.79 7.47 -15.56
CA GLY A 210 -6.43 7.04 -16.80
C GLY A 210 -7.34 5.80 -16.68
N GLN A 211 -7.58 5.27 -15.48
CA GLN A 211 -8.60 4.25 -15.25
C GLN A 211 -9.92 4.91 -14.89
N ARG A 212 -10.90 4.83 -15.80
CA ARG A 212 -12.26 5.36 -15.59
C ARG A 212 -12.98 4.54 -14.53
N LEU A 213 -13.48 5.22 -13.51
CA LEU A 213 -14.21 4.61 -12.41
C LEU A 213 -15.71 4.54 -12.71
N THR A 214 -16.32 3.42 -12.31
CA THR A 214 -17.76 3.18 -12.36
C THR A 214 -18.25 2.68 -11.00
N ALA A 215 -19.55 2.43 -10.87
CA ALA A 215 -20.14 1.83 -9.67
C ALA A 215 -19.54 0.46 -9.29
N LEU A 216 -18.88 -0.23 -10.22
CA LEU A 216 -18.25 -1.53 -9.98
C LEU A 216 -16.73 -1.46 -9.85
N SER A 217 -16.14 -0.26 -9.97
CA SER A 217 -14.71 -0.09 -9.87
C SER A 217 -14.23 -0.24 -8.42
N ALA A 218 -13.04 -0.81 -8.26
CA ALA A 218 -12.43 -1.05 -6.96
C ALA A 218 -11.06 -0.40 -6.85
N ILE A 219 -10.86 0.37 -5.78
CA ILE A 219 -9.55 0.88 -5.34
C ILE A 219 -9.16 0.07 -4.10
N ARG A 220 -8.02 -0.60 -4.11
CA ARG A 220 -7.59 -1.44 -2.98
C ARG A 220 -6.07 -1.54 -2.87
N ALA A 221 -5.58 -1.87 -1.68
CA ALA A 221 -4.19 -2.27 -1.49
C ALA A 221 -3.93 -3.74 -1.89
N ALA A 222 -2.74 -4.01 -2.41
CA ALA A 222 -2.15 -5.36 -2.46
C ALA A 222 -0.67 -5.28 -2.07
N GLY A 223 -0.33 -5.78 -0.88
CA GLY A 223 0.96 -5.45 -0.27
C GLY A 223 1.03 -3.94 -0.04
N ASP A 224 2.07 -3.30 -0.56
CA ASP A 224 2.30 -1.85 -0.46
C ASP A 224 1.88 -1.06 -1.72
N ALA A 225 1.29 -1.75 -2.71
CA ALA A 225 0.83 -1.16 -3.96
C ALA A 225 -0.66 -0.80 -3.90
N ILE A 226 -1.03 0.32 -4.50
CA ILE A 226 -2.45 0.68 -4.73
C ILE A 226 -2.87 0.14 -6.08
N LEU A 227 -4.01 -0.56 -6.12
CA LEU A 227 -4.62 -1.10 -7.32
C LEU A 227 -5.93 -0.40 -7.62
N VAL A 228 -6.16 -0.07 -8.90
CA VAL A 228 -7.45 0.37 -9.45
C VAL A 228 -7.87 -0.61 -10.52
N ASP A 229 -8.99 -1.30 -10.31
CA ASP A 229 -9.52 -2.34 -11.22
C ASP A 229 -8.47 -3.40 -11.63
N ASN A 230 -7.74 -3.87 -10.61
CA ASN A 230 -6.62 -4.81 -10.66
C ASN A 230 -5.33 -4.25 -11.28
N ARG A 231 -5.30 -2.97 -11.69
CA ARG A 231 -4.08 -2.36 -12.19
C ARG A 231 -3.30 -1.70 -11.06
N PRO A 232 -2.06 -2.13 -10.80
CA PRO A 232 -1.22 -1.45 -9.82
C PRO A 232 -0.82 -0.06 -10.34
N LEU A 233 -0.86 0.93 -9.47
CA LEU A 233 -0.54 2.34 -9.77
C LEU A 233 0.68 2.79 -8.97
N VAL A 234 1.44 3.70 -9.58
CA VAL A 234 2.52 4.44 -8.92
C VAL A 234 2.14 5.92 -8.74
N PRO A 235 2.64 6.58 -7.69
CA PRO A 235 2.55 8.03 -7.59
C PRO A 235 3.36 8.71 -8.72
N PRO A 236 2.99 9.94 -9.13
CA PRO A 236 1.87 10.72 -8.66
C PRO A 236 0.52 10.18 -9.17
N TYR A 237 -0.47 10.16 -8.30
CA TYR A 237 -1.84 9.75 -8.60
C TYR A 237 -2.61 10.93 -9.18
N THR A 238 -2.90 10.89 -10.47
CA THR A 238 -3.69 11.89 -11.17
C THR A 238 -5.15 11.46 -11.19
N VAL A 239 -5.98 12.17 -10.43
CA VAL A 239 -7.43 12.02 -10.41
C VAL A 239 -8.04 13.11 -11.31
N LEU A 240 -8.76 12.69 -12.35
CA LEU A 240 -9.52 13.59 -13.22
C LEU A 240 -11.00 13.45 -12.91
N ALA A 241 -11.68 14.56 -12.71
CA ALA A 241 -13.11 14.60 -12.45
C ALA A 241 -13.80 15.60 -13.38
N VAL A 242 -14.72 15.12 -14.22
CA VAL A 242 -15.55 15.96 -15.10
C VAL A 242 -16.72 16.52 -14.29
N GLY A 243 -17.03 17.80 -14.47
CA GLY A 243 -18.13 18.51 -13.82
C GLY A 243 -17.96 20.02 -13.93
N ASP A 244 -18.76 20.80 -13.19
CA ASP A 244 -18.60 22.25 -13.09
C ASP A 244 -17.29 22.59 -12.37
N GLY A 245 -16.19 22.82 -13.11
CA GLY A 245 -14.83 22.93 -12.57
C GLY A 245 -14.69 23.84 -11.33
N PRO A 246 -15.05 25.14 -11.41
CA PRO A 246 -14.95 26.05 -10.27
C PRO A 246 -15.79 25.60 -9.07
N ARG A 247 -17.03 25.17 -9.30
CA ARG A 247 -17.93 24.72 -8.23
C ARG A 247 -17.45 23.41 -7.62
N LEU A 248 -17.12 22.43 -8.44
CA LEU A 248 -16.60 21.11 -8.04
C LEU A 248 -15.33 21.26 -7.21
N SER A 249 -14.39 22.13 -7.62
CA SER A 249 -13.16 22.39 -6.88
C SER A 249 -13.43 22.99 -5.51
N SER A 250 -14.31 23.99 -5.44
CA SER A 250 -14.71 24.64 -4.19
C SER A 250 -15.46 23.67 -3.26
N ASP A 251 -16.47 22.97 -3.78
CA ASP A 251 -17.31 22.05 -3.03
C ASP A 251 -16.48 20.86 -2.51
N PHE A 252 -15.50 20.37 -3.28
CA PHE A 252 -14.59 19.31 -2.84
C PHE A 252 -13.67 19.79 -1.73
N GLN A 253 -12.98 20.93 -1.91
CA GLN A 253 -12.04 21.44 -0.91
C GLN A 253 -12.71 21.75 0.43
N ASN A 254 -13.98 22.16 0.41
CA ASN A 254 -14.78 22.42 1.61
C ASN A 254 -15.50 21.16 2.17
N SER A 255 -15.45 20.03 1.45
CA SER A 255 -16.04 18.77 1.90
C SER A 255 -15.22 18.10 3.00
N GLY A 256 -15.82 17.14 3.71
CA GLY A 256 -15.09 16.33 4.71
C GLY A 256 -13.89 15.58 4.12
N ASP A 257 -13.97 15.14 2.87
CA ASP A 257 -12.88 14.42 2.19
C ASP A 257 -11.79 15.37 1.68
N GLY A 258 -12.13 16.59 1.28
CA GLY A 258 -11.16 17.64 0.96
C GLY A 258 -10.41 18.12 2.20
N LEU A 259 -11.11 18.33 3.31
CA LEU A 259 -10.49 18.65 4.60
C LEU A 259 -9.60 17.50 5.12
N TYR A 260 -10.02 16.25 4.88
CA TYR A 260 -9.18 15.09 5.17
C TYR A 260 -7.90 15.09 4.35
N LEU A 261 -7.98 15.35 3.04
CA LEU A 261 -6.82 15.46 2.18
C LEU A 261 -5.89 16.59 2.66
N HIS A 262 -6.43 17.75 3.03
CA HIS A 262 -5.63 18.83 3.58
C HIS A 262 -4.94 18.46 4.89
N ALA A 263 -5.61 17.70 5.77
CA ALA A 263 -4.99 17.17 6.98
C ALA A 263 -3.84 16.19 6.67
N LEU A 264 -3.93 15.42 5.59
CA LEU A 264 -2.84 14.58 5.10
C LEU A 264 -1.64 15.41 4.63
N GLU A 265 -1.88 16.53 3.94
CA GLU A 265 -0.81 17.43 3.53
C GLU A 265 -0.07 18.01 4.74
N GLN A 266 -0.81 18.51 5.74
CA GLN A 266 -0.24 19.18 6.90
C GLN A 266 0.48 18.21 7.85
N ASN A 267 -0.12 17.05 8.12
CA ASN A 267 0.37 16.14 9.16
C ASN A 267 1.37 15.12 8.63
N TYR A 268 1.30 14.79 7.34
CA TYR A 268 2.09 13.72 6.73
C TYR A 268 2.94 14.19 5.54
N GLY A 269 2.84 15.46 5.14
CA GLY A 269 3.64 16.02 4.04
C GLY A 269 3.22 15.52 2.65
N ILE A 270 2.06 14.88 2.53
CA ILE A 270 1.46 14.51 1.24
C ILE A 270 1.31 15.77 0.40
N ARG A 271 1.57 15.68 -0.91
CA ARG A 271 1.43 16.82 -1.82
C ARG A 271 0.20 16.61 -2.66
N ALA A 272 -0.83 17.44 -2.50
CA ALA A 272 -1.92 17.51 -3.44
C ALA A 272 -1.89 18.84 -4.21
N THR A 273 -2.32 18.79 -5.46
CA THR A 273 -2.51 20.00 -6.27
C THR A 273 -3.77 19.84 -7.07
N ILE A 274 -4.68 20.80 -6.91
CA ILE A 274 -5.96 20.85 -7.58
C ILE A 274 -5.95 21.99 -8.60
N SER A 275 -6.27 21.68 -9.86
CA SER A 275 -6.45 22.66 -10.93
C SER A 275 -7.79 22.46 -11.62
N THR A 276 -8.43 23.56 -11.99
CA THR A 276 -9.62 23.54 -12.85
C THR A 276 -9.18 23.50 -14.30
N GLU A 277 -9.75 22.59 -15.08
CA GLU A 277 -9.43 22.40 -16.48
C GLU A 277 -10.68 22.62 -17.34
N HIS A 278 -10.52 23.22 -18.52
CA HIS A 278 -11.65 23.53 -19.41
C HIS A 278 -12.10 22.35 -20.27
N ASP A 279 -11.20 21.40 -20.55
CA ASP A 279 -11.50 20.17 -21.27
C ASP A 279 -10.63 19.04 -20.70
N LEU A 280 -11.28 18.13 -19.99
CA LEU A 280 -10.73 16.86 -19.56
C LEU A 280 -11.27 15.77 -20.46
N ARG A 281 -10.47 14.75 -20.73
CA ARG A 281 -10.90 13.53 -21.43
C ARG A 281 -10.67 12.33 -20.56
N LEU A 282 -11.75 11.61 -20.29
CA LEU A 282 -11.72 10.39 -19.49
C LEU A 282 -12.08 9.22 -20.41
N PRO A 283 -11.24 8.17 -20.46
CA PRO A 283 -11.51 7.03 -21.33
C PRO A 283 -12.79 6.30 -20.93
N ALA A 284 -13.22 5.38 -21.79
CA ALA A 284 -14.24 4.41 -21.42
C ALA A 284 -13.71 3.51 -20.29
N ALA A 285 -14.60 3.13 -19.38
CA ALA A 285 -14.34 2.13 -18.36
C ALA A 285 -14.10 0.76 -18.99
N PRO A 286 -13.25 -0.07 -18.38
CA PRO A 286 -13.12 -1.46 -18.78
C PRO A 286 -14.49 -2.16 -18.73
N SER A 287 -14.81 -2.90 -19.78
CA SER A 287 -16.13 -3.53 -19.91
C SER A 287 -16.41 -4.53 -18.79
N VAL A 288 -17.61 -4.44 -18.23
CA VAL A 288 -18.10 -5.38 -17.21
C VAL A 288 -18.64 -6.61 -17.93
N ILE A 289 -18.06 -7.78 -17.64
CA ILE A 289 -18.51 -9.04 -18.24
C ILE A 289 -19.72 -9.54 -17.48
N VAL A 290 -20.87 -9.57 -18.13
CA VAL A 290 -22.08 -10.18 -17.59
C VAL A 290 -22.08 -11.67 -17.94
N ARG A 291 -21.87 -12.54 -16.93
CA ARG A 291 -21.81 -14.00 -17.14
C ARG A 291 -23.18 -14.67 -17.18
N THR A 292 -24.12 -14.17 -16.38
CA THR A 292 -25.41 -14.84 -16.13
C THR A 292 -26.59 -14.01 -16.60
N ALA A 293 -26.59 -12.70 -16.34
CA ALA A 293 -27.66 -11.82 -16.76
C ALA A 293 -27.65 -11.59 -18.28
N ARG A 294 -28.85 -11.43 -18.84
CA ARG A 294 -29.07 -11.10 -20.25
C ARG A 294 -30.04 -9.93 -20.32
N PRO A 295 -29.89 -9.01 -21.29
CA PRO A 295 -30.87 -7.97 -21.52
C PRO A 295 -32.21 -8.62 -21.84
N VAL A 296 -33.30 -8.09 -21.27
CA VAL A 296 -34.64 -8.49 -21.64
C VAL A 296 -34.86 -8.04 -23.08
N PRO A 297 -35.22 -8.93 -24.02
CA PRO A 297 -35.49 -8.52 -25.40
C PRO A 297 -36.67 -7.55 -25.43
N ASP A 298 -36.57 -6.53 -26.27
CA ASP A 298 -37.62 -5.52 -26.41
C ASP A 298 -38.96 -6.19 -26.76
N SER A 299 -40.00 -5.88 -26.00
CA SER A 299 -41.35 -6.44 -26.18
C SER A 299 -42.05 -6.04 -27.49
N VAL A 300 -41.36 -5.31 -28.37
CA VAL A 300 -41.89 -4.83 -29.66
C VAL A 300 -42.04 -5.98 -30.67
N ASP A 301 -41.20 -7.02 -30.58
CA ASP A 301 -41.26 -8.18 -31.50
C ASP A 301 -42.35 -9.21 -31.13
N ALA A 302 -42.82 -9.22 -29.88
CA ALA A 302 -43.82 -10.17 -29.42
C ALA A 302 -45.24 -9.87 -29.99
N LYS A 303 -45.51 -8.63 -30.39
CA LYS A 303 -46.79 -8.26 -31.01
C LYS A 303 -46.84 -8.58 -32.51
N ASN A 304 -45.71 -8.57 -33.21
CA ASN A 304 -45.68 -8.85 -34.64
C ASN A 304 -45.77 -10.36 -34.96
N SER A 305 -45.29 -11.23 -34.06
CA SER A 305 -45.43 -12.69 -34.19
C SER A 305 -46.87 -13.20 -34.04
N LYS A 306 -47.74 -12.47 -33.33
CA LYS A 306 -49.16 -12.85 -33.17
C LYS A 306 -50.02 -12.45 -34.38
N ASN A 307 -49.67 -11.39 -35.11
CA ASN A 307 -50.45 -10.95 -36.27
C ASN A 307 -50.20 -11.80 -37.53
N ASP A 308 -49.03 -12.41 -37.66
CA ASP A 308 -48.70 -13.23 -38.84
C ASP A 308 -49.31 -14.64 -38.80
N LYS A 309 -49.74 -15.12 -37.62
CA LYS A 309 -50.48 -16.38 -37.48
C LYS A 309 -51.99 -16.24 -37.73
N SER A 310 -52.56 -15.04 -37.69
CA SER A 310 -54.00 -14.83 -37.95
C SER A 310 -54.32 -14.60 -39.44
N SER A 311 -53.32 -14.25 -40.27
CA SER A 311 -53.53 -13.96 -41.70
C SER A 311 -53.48 -15.22 -42.60
N LYS A 312 -52.85 -16.31 -42.13
CA LYS A 312 -52.66 -17.53 -42.93
C LYS A 312 -53.85 -18.50 -42.98
N ASN A 313 -54.97 -18.22 -42.31
CA ASN A 313 -56.11 -19.14 -42.25
C ASN A 313 -57.35 -18.71 -43.06
N SER A 314 -57.25 -17.71 -43.95
CA SER A 314 -58.40 -17.21 -44.74
C SER A 314 -58.23 -17.32 -46.28
N LYS A 315 -57.25 -18.09 -46.76
CA LYS A 315 -57.07 -18.33 -48.21
C LYS A 315 -56.78 -19.80 -48.49
N ASN A 316 -57.76 -20.67 -48.28
CA ASN A 316 -57.73 -22.01 -48.87
C ASN A 316 -59.15 -22.59 -49.05
N THR A 317 -60.00 -21.89 -49.78
CA THR A 317 -61.24 -22.45 -50.33
C THR A 317 -61.63 -21.66 -51.58
N GLU A 318 -60.88 -21.82 -52.66
CA GLU A 318 -61.42 -21.64 -54.02
C GLU A 318 -60.43 -22.15 -55.05
N ASN A 319 -60.97 -22.74 -56.12
CA ASN A 319 -60.32 -23.30 -57.31
C ASN A 319 -59.76 -24.72 -57.20
N THR A 320 -60.65 -25.68 -57.38
CA THR A 320 -60.32 -26.93 -58.09
C THR A 320 -61.31 -27.09 -59.26
N GLU A 321 -61.00 -26.46 -60.40
CA GLU A 321 -61.64 -26.80 -61.66
C GLU A 321 -60.66 -26.60 -62.83
N LYS A 322 -60.49 -27.66 -63.64
CA LYS A 322 -59.85 -27.74 -64.97
C LYS A 322 -58.34 -27.48 -64.99
N THR A 323 -57.51 -28.36 -65.55
CA THR A 323 -57.60 -28.98 -66.88
C THR A 323 -56.50 -30.03 -66.98
N GLU A 324 -56.77 -31.25 -67.45
CA GLU A 324 -55.81 -31.96 -68.30
C GLU A 324 -56.50 -33.06 -69.11
N LYS A 325 -56.63 -32.78 -70.42
CA LYS A 325 -56.95 -33.74 -71.46
C LYS A 325 -55.62 -34.17 -72.08
N GLY A 326 -55.38 -35.48 -72.09
CA GLY A 326 -54.84 -36.20 -73.25
C GLY A 326 -53.34 -36.44 -73.29
N THR A 327 -52.93 -37.70 -73.06
CA THR A 327 -52.11 -38.44 -74.04
C THR A 327 -52.20 -39.95 -73.80
N SER A 328 -52.53 -40.66 -74.90
CA SER A 328 -52.55 -42.11 -75.17
C SER A 328 -53.39 -43.05 -74.32
#